data_AF-A0A016TZ54-F1
#
_entry.id   AF-A0A016TZ54-F1
#
_cell.length_a   1.000
_cell.length_b   1.000
_cell.length_c   1.000
_cell.angle_alpha   90.00
_cell.angle_beta   90.00
_cell.angle_gamma   90.00
#
_symmetry.space_group_name_H-M   'P 1'
#
loop_
_entity.id
_entity.type
_entity.pdbx_description
1 polymer ?
#
loop_
_entity_poly.entity_id
_entity_poly.type
_entity_poly.pdbx_seq_one_letter_code
_entity_poly.pdbx_strand_id
1 'polypeptide(L)'
;MCLCMMGFLSTIRGKRDIPVIGSTAVGPIANKSKKLVIAEWPRLLEHEPNLFKIVWSSSAARSTSIKQAFGITDNESPLENESFMKLSPTIQAFFYKLVISMQLDEDMVRSACEQLGARHVDFIARGFNSNFWDIFLVCMAEAIDATLSSYITDEAKRAEMILAWQRVFNMIVHHMRTGYNERRKEKLKQSGKMELDY
;
A
#
# COMPACT_ATOMS: atom_id res chain seq x y z
N MET A 1 -32.05 -34.23 -19.42
CA MET A 1 -31.33 -33.03 -19.89
C MET A 1 -30.08 -32.85 -19.04
N CYS A 2 -28.96 -33.42 -19.49
CA CYS A 2 -27.62 -33.18 -18.97
C CYS A 2 -26.78 -32.86 -20.20
N LEU A 3 -26.21 -31.67 -20.29
CA LEU A 3 -25.32 -31.28 -21.38
C LEU A 3 -24.06 -30.65 -20.81
N CYS A 4 -23.00 -31.44 -20.93
CA CYS A 4 -21.57 -31.18 -20.91
C CYS A 4 -21.09 -29.76 -20.59
N MET A 5 -20.38 -29.65 -19.46
CA MET A 5 -19.15 -28.86 -19.37
C MET A 5 -18.07 -29.51 -20.23
N MET A 6 -17.46 -28.76 -21.15
CA MET A 6 -16.00 -28.71 -21.39
C MET A 6 -15.68 -27.93 -22.66
N GLY A 7 -14.67 -27.07 -22.57
CA GLY A 7 -13.81 -26.74 -23.70
C GLY A 7 -13.96 -25.33 -24.27
N PHE A 8 -13.31 -24.34 -23.65
CA PHE A 8 -12.62 -23.26 -24.38
C PHE A 8 -11.39 -22.81 -23.58
N LEU A 9 -10.42 -23.73 -23.45
CA LEU A 9 -9.01 -23.37 -23.25
C LEU A 9 -8.31 -23.57 -24.58
N SER A 10 -8.13 -22.49 -25.34
CA SER A 10 -6.93 -22.25 -26.16
C SER A 10 -6.99 -20.87 -26.81
N THR A 11 -5.81 -20.24 -26.83
CA THR A 11 -5.44 -19.07 -27.65
C THR A 11 -5.68 -17.68 -27.07
N ILE A 12 -4.92 -17.31 -26.02
CA ILE A 12 -4.26 -15.99 -26.00
C ILE A 12 -2.80 -16.19 -25.60
N ARG A 13 -1.99 -16.51 -26.61
CA ARG A 13 -0.54 -16.42 -26.59
C ARG A 13 -0.18 -14.96 -26.91
N GLY A 14 0.43 -14.26 -25.96
CA GLY A 14 1.06 -12.96 -26.19
C GLY A 14 0.34 -11.77 -25.55
N LYS A 15 0.47 -11.60 -24.24
CA LYS A 15 0.51 -10.25 -23.63
C LYS A 15 1.64 -10.23 -22.61
N ARG A 16 2.50 -9.23 -22.75
CA ARG A 16 3.63 -8.93 -21.87
C ARG A 16 3.20 -9.05 -20.41
N ASP A 17 4.01 -9.73 -19.62
CA ASP A 17 3.89 -9.79 -18.18
C ASP A 17 3.86 -8.36 -17.62
N ILE A 18 2.65 -7.88 -17.33
CA ILE A 18 2.46 -6.77 -16.41
C ILE A 18 2.80 -7.38 -15.04
N PRO A 19 3.76 -6.84 -14.27
CA PRO A 19 4.04 -7.36 -12.95
C PRO A 19 2.76 -7.34 -12.12
N VAL A 20 2.30 -8.53 -11.76
CA VAL A 20 1.15 -8.75 -10.89
C VAL A 20 1.39 -8.03 -9.57
N ILE A 21 0.40 -7.25 -9.14
CA ILE A 21 0.30 -6.72 -7.77
C ILE A 21 0.37 -7.92 -6.82
N GLY A 22 1.48 -8.04 -6.07
CA GLY A 22 1.70 -9.17 -5.14
C GLY A 22 3.03 -9.94 -5.31
N SER A 23 3.94 -9.55 -6.21
CA SER A 23 5.28 -10.15 -6.22
C SER A 23 6.06 -9.82 -4.94
N THR A 24 6.48 -10.86 -4.21
CA THR A 24 7.19 -10.77 -2.93
C THR A 24 8.66 -10.35 -3.06
N ALA A 25 9.22 -10.39 -4.27
CA ALA A 25 10.58 -9.95 -4.55
C ALA A 25 10.58 -8.47 -4.94
N VAL A 26 10.71 -7.58 -3.95
CA VAL A 26 10.97 -6.17 -4.21
C VAL A 26 12.47 -5.93 -4.23
N GLY A 27 13.07 -5.97 -5.42
CA GLY A 27 14.47 -5.61 -5.61
C GLY A 27 14.69 -4.09 -5.50
N PRO A 28 15.96 -3.64 -5.53
CA PRO A 28 16.29 -2.21 -5.45
C PRO A 28 15.56 -1.40 -6.53
N ILE A 29 15.00 -0.25 -6.14
CA ILE A 29 14.34 0.64 -7.10
C ILE A 29 15.41 1.31 -7.97
N ALA A 30 15.31 1.14 -9.28
CA ALA A 30 16.19 1.80 -10.23
C ALA A 30 16.20 3.33 -10.03
N ASN A 31 17.37 3.95 -10.09
CA ASN A 31 17.54 5.40 -9.92
C ASN A 31 16.66 6.23 -10.85
N LYS A 32 16.38 5.74 -12.07
CA LYS A 32 15.44 6.37 -13.00
C LYS A 32 14.04 6.47 -12.40
N SER A 33 13.51 5.37 -11.84
CA SER A 33 12.19 5.34 -11.21
C SER A 33 12.12 6.24 -9.97
N LYS A 34 13.17 6.27 -9.15
CA LYS A 34 13.24 7.19 -7.99
C LYS A 34 13.11 8.65 -8.45
N LYS A 35 13.93 9.06 -9.43
CA LYS A 35 13.90 10.43 -9.97
C LYS A 35 12.55 10.80 -10.56
N LEU A 36 11.90 9.88 -11.29
CA LEU A 36 10.57 10.11 -11.85
C LEU A 36 9.54 10.39 -10.75
N VAL A 37 9.47 9.54 -9.73
CA VAL A 37 8.52 9.69 -8.62
C VAL A 37 8.76 10.97 -7.83
N ILE A 38 10.02 11.27 -7.50
CA ILE A 38 10.39 12.49 -6.75
C ILE A 38 10.01 13.75 -7.52
N ALA A 39 10.30 13.79 -8.83
CA ALA A 39 10.00 14.95 -9.67
C ALA A 39 8.51 15.14 -9.93
N GLU A 40 7.75 14.04 -10.02
CA GLU A 40 6.31 14.08 -10.31
C GLU A 40 5.45 14.29 -9.05
N TRP A 41 5.96 13.95 -7.87
CA TRP A 41 5.24 14.03 -6.60
C TRP A 41 4.49 15.36 -6.37
N PRO A 42 5.09 16.56 -6.59
CA PRO A 42 4.37 17.82 -6.40
C PRO A 42 3.19 18.00 -7.35
N ARG A 43 3.34 17.62 -8.62
CA ARG A 43 2.29 17.76 -9.65
C ARG A 43 1.13 16.80 -9.41
N LEU A 44 1.44 15.57 -8.99
CA LEU A 44 0.42 14.60 -8.60
C LEU A 44 -0.51 15.18 -7.51
N LEU A 45 0.06 15.83 -6.49
CA LEU A 45 -0.71 16.44 -5.41
C LEU A 45 -1.32 17.79 -5.75
N GLU A 46 -0.81 18.50 -6.77
CA GLU A 46 -1.46 19.68 -7.32
C GLU A 46 -2.76 19.31 -8.04
N HIS A 47 -2.74 18.21 -8.81
CA HIS A 47 -3.92 17.69 -9.50
C HIS A 47 -4.92 16.98 -8.58
N GLU A 48 -4.43 16.27 -7.55
CA GLU A 48 -5.30 15.63 -6.56
C GLU A 48 -4.80 15.91 -5.12
N PRO A 49 -5.17 17.06 -4.53
CA PRO A 49 -4.75 17.43 -3.18
C PRO A 49 -5.29 16.50 -2.09
N ASN A 50 -6.37 15.77 -2.37
CA ASN A 50 -7.00 14.84 -1.43
C ASN A 50 -6.63 13.38 -1.73
N LEU A 51 -5.55 13.12 -2.47
CA LEU A 51 -5.15 11.77 -2.88
C LEU A 51 -5.17 10.78 -1.71
N PHE A 52 -4.50 11.12 -0.62
CA PHE A 52 -4.43 10.26 0.57
C PHE A 52 -5.75 10.15 1.31
N LYS A 53 -6.63 11.14 1.20
CA LYS A 53 -7.99 11.09 1.77
C LYS A 53 -8.81 10.06 1.00
N ILE A 54 -8.78 10.14 -0.33
CA ILE A 54 -9.48 9.25 -1.26
C ILE A 54 -8.99 7.81 -1.07
N VAL A 55 -7.68 7.59 -1.08
CA VAL A 55 -7.11 6.24 -0.90
C VAL A 55 -7.52 5.66 0.45
N TRP A 56 -7.37 6.43 1.53
CA TRP A 56 -7.66 5.97 2.88
C TRP A 56 -9.14 5.61 3.09
N SER A 57 -10.07 6.47 2.66
CA SER A 57 -11.50 6.18 2.73
C SER A 57 -11.88 5.00 1.85
N SER A 58 -11.28 4.88 0.65
CA SER A 58 -11.55 3.78 -0.27
C SER A 58 -11.08 2.44 0.27
N SER A 59 -9.95 2.40 1.00
CA SER A 59 -9.49 1.18 1.67
C SER A 59 -10.50 0.66 2.69
N ALA A 60 -11.05 1.54 3.53
CA ALA A 60 -12.10 1.15 4.48
C ALA A 60 -13.42 0.81 3.80
N ALA A 61 -13.80 1.52 2.73
CA ALA A 61 -15.01 1.19 1.98
C ALA A 61 -14.97 -0.22 1.35
N ARG A 62 -13.77 -0.72 1.01
CA ARG A 62 -13.54 -2.05 0.43
C ARG A 62 -13.40 -3.18 1.45
N SER A 63 -13.39 -2.87 2.74
CA SER A 63 -13.12 -3.86 3.76
C SER A 63 -13.83 -3.54 5.08
N THR A 64 -14.84 -4.35 5.39
CA THR A 64 -15.53 -4.32 6.69
C THR A 64 -14.57 -4.57 7.85
N SER A 65 -13.55 -5.41 7.68
CA SER A 65 -12.54 -5.65 8.72
C SER A 65 -11.64 -4.44 8.97
N ILE A 66 -11.33 -3.63 7.95
CA ILE A 66 -10.68 -2.33 8.15
C ILE A 66 -11.60 -1.41 8.95
N LYS A 67 -12.87 -1.27 8.56
CA LYS A 67 -13.85 -0.45 9.31
C LYS A 67 -13.90 -0.84 10.79
N GLN A 68 -14.08 -2.13 11.06
CA GLN A 68 -14.16 -2.69 12.41
C GLN A 68 -12.89 -2.42 13.23
N ALA A 69 -11.69 -2.50 12.62
CA ALA A 69 -10.44 -2.22 13.34
C ALA A 69 -10.31 -0.77 13.83
N PHE A 70 -11.05 0.14 13.19
CA PHE A 70 -11.16 1.55 13.57
C PHE A 70 -12.45 1.89 14.31
N GLY A 71 -13.28 0.90 14.64
CA GLY A 71 -14.56 1.10 15.35
C GLY A 71 -15.66 1.74 14.49
N ILE A 72 -15.52 1.68 13.16
CA ILE A 72 -16.52 2.16 12.21
C ILE A 72 -17.55 1.05 12.00
N THR A 73 -18.83 1.37 12.11
CA THR A 73 -19.91 0.39 11.87
C THR A 73 -20.12 0.13 10.38
N ASP A 74 -20.74 -0.99 10.02
CA ASP A 74 -20.88 -1.40 8.60
C ASP A 74 -21.63 -0.34 7.76
N ASN A 75 -22.65 0.29 8.35
CA ASN A 75 -23.49 1.31 7.73
C ASN A 75 -22.91 2.73 7.80
N GLU A 76 -21.84 2.94 8.58
CA GLU A 76 -21.19 4.24 8.71
C GLU A 76 -20.21 4.46 7.55
N SER A 77 -20.22 5.68 7.02
CA SER A 77 -19.25 6.10 6.01
C SER A 77 -17.90 6.38 6.67
N PRO A 78 -16.78 5.81 6.17
CA PRO A 78 -15.46 6.13 6.70
C PRO A 78 -15.12 7.62 6.62
N LEU A 79 -15.72 8.35 5.67
CA LEU A 79 -15.52 9.80 5.49
C LEU A 79 -16.13 10.63 6.62
N GLU A 80 -17.15 10.11 7.31
CA GLU A 80 -17.85 10.78 8.41
C GLU A 80 -17.16 10.52 9.76
N ASN A 81 -16.28 9.51 9.83
CA ASN A 81 -15.54 9.20 11.04
C ASN A 81 -14.30 10.09 11.18
N GLU A 82 -14.41 11.15 11.98
CA GLU A 82 -13.32 12.13 12.16
C GLU A 82 -12.00 11.51 12.64
N SER A 83 -12.08 10.57 13.59
CA SER A 83 -10.90 9.92 14.16
C SER A 83 -10.14 9.11 13.10
N PHE A 84 -10.88 8.42 12.23
CA PHE A 84 -10.33 7.71 11.09
C PHE A 84 -9.73 8.68 10.06
N MET A 85 -10.43 9.75 9.73
CA MET A 85 -9.98 10.70 8.70
C MET A 85 -8.77 11.55 9.14
N LYS A 86 -8.58 11.78 10.45
CA LYS A 86 -7.37 12.42 11.01
C LYS A 86 -6.07 11.67 10.69
N LEU A 87 -6.14 10.39 10.31
CA LEU A 87 -4.96 9.61 9.91
C LEU A 87 -4.49 9.94 8.50
N SER A 88 -5.37 10.40 7.61
CA SER A 88 -5.01 10.66 6.21
C SER A 88 -3.85 11.67 6.05
N PRO A 89 -3.85 12.84 6.73
CA PRO A 89 -2.69 13.74 6.72
C PRO A 89 -1.41 13.11 7.29
N THR A 90 -1.54 12.23 8.29
CA THR A 90 -0.39 11.53 8.88
C THR A 90 0.23 10.55 7.89
N ILE A 91 -0.60 9.84 7.12
CA ILE A 91 -0.16 8.95 6.04
C ILE A 91 0.53 9.78 4.95
N GLN A 92 -0.09 10.87 4.50
CA GLN A 92 0.50 11.77 3.50
C GLN A 92 1.87 12.31 3.96
N ALA A 93 1.98 12.78 5.21
CA ALA A 93 3.23 13.27 5.78
C ALA A 93 4.31 12.19 5.82
N PHE A 94 3.94 10.94 6.12
CA PHE A 94 4.87 9.82 6.06
C PHE A 94 5.41 9.61 4.64
N PHE A 95 4.54 9.53 3.63
CA PHE A 95 5.01 9.38 2.24
C PHE A 95 5.81 10.59 1.75
N TYR A 96 5.43 11.81 2.12
CA TYR A 96 6.21 13.01 1.83
C TYR A 96 7.62 12.91 2.41
N LYS A 97 7.76 12.46 3.66
CA LYS A 97 9.06 12.23 4.29
C LYS A 97 9.92 11.24 3.49
N LEU A 98 9.33 10.13 3.04
CA LEU A 98 10.05 9.12 2.27
C LEU A 98 10.47 9.62 0.88
N VAL A 99 9.55 10.26 0.16
CA VAL A 99 9.77 10.65 -1.24
C VAL A 99 10.58 11.94 -1.34
N ILE A 100 10.24 12.97 -0.57
CA ILE A 100 10.85 14.29 -0.70
C ILE A 100 12.02 14.46 0.27
N SER A 101 11.82 14.21 1.57
CA SER A 101 12.87 14.46 2.57
C SER A 101 14.01 13.44 2.50
N MET A 102 13.69 12.16 2.33
CA MET A 102 14.66 11.08 2.23
C MET A 102 15.08 10.78 0.78
N GLN A 103 14.43 11.40 -0.21
CA GLN A 103 14.71 11.20 -1.63
C GLN A 103 14.77 9.73 -2.06
N LEU A 104 13.94 8.89 -1.43
CA LEU A 104 13.95 7.44 -1.67
C LEU A 104 15.33 6.78 -1.48
N ASP A 105 16.15 7.32 -0.57
CA ASP A 105 17.37 6.66 -0.10
C ASP A 105 17.02 5.31 0.56
N GLU A 106 17.73 4.27 0.15
CA GLU A 106 17.32 2.90 0.44
C GLU A 106 17.41 2.57 1.93
N ASP A 107 18.48 2.97 2.60
CA ASP A 107 18.70 2.67 4.01
C ASP A 107 17.76 3.49 4.90
N MET A 108 17.61 4.78 4.59
CA MET A 108 16.71 5.66 5.34
C MET A 108 15.24 5.24 5.19
N VAL A 109 14.80 4.92 3.96
CA VAL A 109 13.43 4.47 3.71
C VAL A 109 13.17 3.11 4.33
N ARG A 110 14.10 2.14 4.19
CA ARG A 110 13.97 0.83 4.83
C ARG A 110 13.75 0.97 6.33
N SER A 111 14.66 1.69 7.00
CA SER A 111 14.58 1.89 8.45
C SER A 111 13.27 2.55 8.89
N ALA A 112 12.85 3.61 8.20
CA ALA A 112 11.60 4.30 8.52
C ALA A 112 10.36 3.42 8.32
N CYS A 113 10.31 2.64 7.24
CA CYS A 113 9.22 1.71 6.93
C CYS A 113 9.15 0.56 7.93
N GLU A 114 10.29 -0.06 8.27
CA GLU A 114 10.36 -1.14 9.26
C GLU A 114 9.91 -0.67 10.65
N GLN A 115 10.35 0.52 11.08
CA GLN A 115 9.90 1.13 12.34
C GLN A 115 8.40 1.41 12.34
N LEU A 116 7.83 1.88 11.22
CA LEU A 116 6.38 2.07 11.11
C LEU A 116 5.65 0.72 11.13
N GLY A 117 6.14 -0.27 10.39
CA GLY A 117 5.60 -1.63 10.36
C GLY A 117 5.58 -2.29 11.74
N ALA A 118 6.68 -2.19 12.50
CA ALA A 118 6.79 -2.72 13.85
C ALA A 118 5.72 -2.13 14.80
N ARG A 119 5.43 -0.83 14.69
CA ARG A 119 4.37 -0.17 15.46
C ARG A 119 2.97 -0.70 15.16
N HIS A 120 2.73 -1.26 13.97
CA HIS A 120 1.42 -1.82 13.64
C HIS A 120 1.09 -3.10 14.42
N VAL A 121 2.09 -3.77 15.01
CA VAL A 121 1.87 -4.93 15.89
C VAL A 121 1.03 -4.57 17.11
N ASP A 122 1.09 -3.32 17.57
CA ASP A 122 0.30 -2.84 18.72
C ASP A 122 -1.20 -2.75 18.42
N PHE A 123 -1.60 -2.80 17.14
CA PHE A 123 -3.00 -2.75 16.73
C PHE A 123 -3.61 -4.13 16.44
N ILE A 124 -2.86 -5.23 16.60
CA ILE A 124 -3.39 -6.59 16.38
C ILE A 124 -4.59 -6.86 17.28
N ALA A 125 -4.54 -6.44 18.55
CA ALA A 125 -5.64 -6.62 19.50
C ALA A 125 -6.92 -5.85 19.09
N ARG A 126 -6.78 -4.85 18.22
CA ARG A 126 -7.88 -4.10 17.62
C ARG A 126 -8.31 -4.67 16.27
N GLY A 127 -7.83 -5.85 15.87
CA GLY A 127 -8.19 -6.49 14.61
C GLY A 127 -7.33 -6.09 13.40
N PHE A 128 -6.20 -5.39 13.60
CA PHE A 128 -5.28 -5.10 12.49
C PHE A 128 -4.73 -6.38 11.85
N ASN A 129 -4.75 -6.43 10.52
CA ASN A 129 -4.15 -7.48 9.72
C ASN A 129 -3.23 -6.86 8.65
N SER A 130 -2.03 -7.42 8.45
CA SER A 130 -1.08 -6.90 7.46
C SER A 130 -1.60 -6.93 6.02
N ASN A 131 -2.60 -7.76 5.71
CA ASN A 131 -3.29 -7.77 4.42
C ASN A 131 -4.07 -6.47 4.14
N PHE A 132 -4.32 -5.64 5.15
CA PHE A 132 -4.88 -4.30 4.95
C PHE A 132 -3.99 -3.43 4.07
N TRP A 133 -2.68 -3.67 4.08
CA TRP A 133 -1.76 -2.97 3.19
C TRP A 133 -1.95 -3.34 1.73
N ASP A 134 -2.39 -4.57 1.40
CA ASP A 134 -2.68 -4.94 0.00
C ASP A 134 -3.90 -4.17 -0.52
N ILE A 135 -4.94 -4.06 0.30
CA ILE A 135 -6.13 -3.26 -0.02
C ILE A 135 -5.74 -1.78 -0.21
N PHE A 136 -4.88 -1.25 0.67
CA PHE A 136 -4.35 0.09 0.55
C PHE A 136 -3.55 0.29 -0.75
N LEU A 137 -2.68 -0.66 -1.12
CA LEU A 137 -1.89 -0.61 -2.35
C LEU A 137 -2.77 -0.59 -3.61
N VAL A 138 -3.83 -1.40 -3.64
CA VAL A 138 -4.78 -1.41 -4.76
C VAL A 138 -5.46 -0.04 -4.88
N CYS A 139 -5.99 0.51 -3.78
CA CYS A 139 -6.61 1.84 -3.79
C CYS A 139 -5.62 2.94 -4.22
N MET A 140 -4.37 2.86 -3.76
CA MET A 140 -3.31 3.80 -4.12
C MET A 140 -3.01 3.74 -5.63
N ALA A 141 -2.88 2.53 -6.18
CA ALA A 141 -2.59 2.34 -7.60
C ALA A 141 -3.71 2.91 -8.49
N GLU A 142 -4.97 2.67 -8.15
CA GLU A 142 -6.12 3.21 -8.88
C GLU A 142 -6.20 4.73 -8.78
N ALA A 143 -6.01 5.30 -7.58
CA ALA A 143 -6.08 6.75 -7.40
C ALA A 143 -4.97 7.46 -8.19
N ILE A 144 -3.78 6.88 -8.24
CA ILE A 144 -2.66 7.42 -9.03
C ILE A 144 -2.92 7.27 -10.53
N ASP A 145 -3.40 6.11 -10.99
CA ASP A 145 -3.76 5.92 -12.40
C ASP A 145 -4.81 6.93 -12.85
N ALA A 146 -5.88 7.11 -12.06
CA ALA A 146 -6.91 8.11 -12.33
C ALA A 146 -6.33 9.54 -12.36
N THR A 147 -5.49 9.88 -11.39
CA THR A 147 -4.87 11.22 -11.30
C THR A 147 -3.96 11.48 -12.48
N LEU A 148 -3.01 10.57 -12.78
CA LEU A 148 -2.08 10.71 -13.90
C LEU A 148 -2.80 10.72 -15.25
N SER A 149 -3.89 9.95 -15.41
CA SER A 149 -4.71 9.95 -16.63
C SER A 149 -5.42 11.28 -16.88
N SER A 150 -5.64 12.10 -15.84
CA SER A 150 -6.28 13.40 -15.99
C SER A 150 -5.41 14.47 -16.66
N TYR A 151 -4.08 14.31 -16.62
CA TYR A 151 -3.15 15.34 -17.11
C TYR A 151 -1.96 14.84 -17.94
N ILE A 152 -1.69 13.52 -17.99
CA ILE A 152 -0.67 12.93 -18.86
C ILE A 152 -1.36 12.24 -20.04
N THR A 153 -1.35 12.92 -21.19
CA THR A 153 -1.95 12.41 -22.44
C THR A 153 -1.10 11.33 -23.13
N ASP A 154 0.23 11.41 -23.01
CA ASP A 154 1.15 10.39 -23.52
C ASP A 154 1.01 9.09 -22.73
N GLU A 155 0.47 8.05 -23.38
CA GLU A 155 0.19 6.76 -22.76
C GLU A 155 1.46 6.01 -22.33
N ALA A 156 2.54 6.09 -23.11
CA ALA A 156 3.79 5.41 -22.79
C ALA A 156 4.46 6.04 -21.57
N LYS A 157 4.47 7.38 -21.52
CA LYS A 157 4.96 8.13 -20.35
C LYS A 157 4.10 7.86 -19.11
N ARG A 158 2.77 7.85 -19.27
CA ARG A 158 1.83 7.56 -18.17
C ARG A 158 2.06 6.14 -17.62
N ALA A 159 2.18 5.14 -18.49
CA ALA A 159 2.46 3.77 -18.09
C ALA A 159 3.81 3.64 -17.35
N GLU A 160 4.86 4.30 -17.83
CA GLU A 160 6.15 4.34 -17.12
C GLU A 160 6.02 4.96 -15.73
N MET A 161 5.28 6.06 -15.60
CA MET A 161 5.06 6.75 -14.34
C MET A 161 4.30 5.86 -13.36
N ILE A 162 3.19 5.24 -13.78
CA ILE A 162 2.41 4.30 -12.96
C ILE A 162 3.29 3.16 -12.43
N LEU A 163 4.11 2.55 -13.29
CA LEU A 163 5.02 1.48 -12.90
C LEU A 163 6.08 1.96 -11.88
N ALA A 164 6.61 3.18 -12.04
CA ALA A 164 7.56 3.75 -11.10
C ALA A 164 6.93 3.95 -9.71
N TRP A 165 5.71 4.50 -9.66
CA TRP A 165 4.94 4.67 -8.43
C TRP A 165 4.61 3.34 -7.75
N GLN A 166 4.10 2.36 -8.50
CA GLN A 166 3.79 1.03 -7.97
C GLN A 166 5.02 0.37 -7.33
N ARG A 167 6.21 0.50 -7.95
CA ARG A 167 7.47 -0.01 -7.37
C ARG A 167 7.80 0.66 -6.03
N VAL A 168 7.64 1.98 -5.93
CA VAL A 168 7.87 2.73 -4.69
C VAL A 168 6.93 2.27 -3.57
N PHE A 169 5.63 2.16 -3.84
CA PHE A 169 4.68 1.73 -2.81
C PHE A 169 4.86 0.27 -2.40
N ASN A 170 5.14 -0.61 -3.36
CA ASN A 170 5.44 -2.02 -3.07
C ASN A 170 6.68 -2.16 -2.18
N MET A 171 7.74 -1.37 -2.43
CA MET A 171 8.94 -1.34 -1.59
C MET A 171 8.62 -0.86 -0.17
N ILE A 172 7.83 0.22 -0.04
CA ILE A 172 7.43 0.76 1.26
C ILE A 172 6.66 -0.29 2.07
N VAL A 173 5.64 -0.90 1.48
CA VAL A 173 4.84 -1.94 2.16
C VAL A 173 5.66 -3.20 2.43
N HIS A 174 6.59 -3.57 1.55
CA HIS A 174 7.51 -4.67 1.80
C HIS A 174 8.32 -4.45 3.07
N HIS A 175 8.98 -3.30 3.22
CA HIS A 175 9.74 -2.98 4.43
C HIS A 175 8.85 -2.84 5.67
N MET A 176 7.63 -2.30 5.53
CA MET A 176 6.65 -2.31 6.64
C MET A 176 6.31 -3.74 7.07
N ARG A 177 6.10 -4.66 6.13
CA ARG A 177 5.87 -6.08 6.43
C ARG A 177 7.06 -6.73 7.12
N THR A 178 8.28 -6.40 6.71
CA THR A 178 9.51 -6.88 7.37
C THR A 178 9.51 -6.49 8.84
N GLY A 179 9.43 -5.19 9.16
CA GLY A 179 9.45 -4.72 10.55
C GLY A 179 8.27 -5.21 11.39
N TYR A 180 7.09 -5.35 10.80
CA TYR A 180 5.92 -5.96 11.46
C TYR A 180 6.16 -7.42 11.81
N ASN A 181 6.66 -8.22 10.87
CA ASN A 181 6.89 -9.64 11.07
C ASN A 181 8.00 -9.90 12.10
N GLU A 182 9.06 -9.09 12.09
CA GLU A 182 10.14 -9.17 13.08
C GLU A 182 9.62 -8.87 14.49
N ARG A 183 8.96 -7.73 14.68
CA ARG A 183 8.39 -7.35 15.98
C ARG A 183 7.33 -8.35 16.47
N ARG A 184 6.52 -8.91 15.56
CA ARG A 184 5.54 -9.94 15.92
C ARG A 184 6.22 -11.23 16.39
N LYS A 185 7.29 -11.68 15.71
CA LYS A 185 8.09 -12.84 16.13
C LYS A 185 8.75 -12.62 17.49
N GLU A 186 9.27 -11.42 17.75
CA GLU A 186 9.86 -11.05 19.04
C GLU A 186 8.85 -11.16 20.19
N LYS A 187 7.66 -10.57 20.03
CA LYS A 187 6.60 -10.66 21.05
C LYS A 187 6.20 -12.10 21.34
N LEU A 188 6.04 -12.94 20.31
CA LEU A 188 5.69 -14.36 20.48
C LEU A 188 6.77 -15.15 21.23
N LYS A 189 8.06 -14.87 20.97
CA LYS A 189 9.17 -15.49 21.69
C LYS A 189 9.21 -15.07 23.16
N GLN A 190 8.86 -13.83 23.46
CA GLN A 190 8.83 -13.32 24.84
C GLN A 190 7.68 -13.94 25.64
N SER A 191 6.48 -14.02 25.07
CA SER A 191 5.34 -14.66 25.74
C SER A 191 5.55 -16.16 25.93
N GLY A 192 6.14 -16.88 24.96
CA GLY A 192 6.46 -18.30 25.13
C GLY A 192 7.59 -18.62 26.12
N LYS A 193 8.51 -17.66 26.39
CA LYS A 193 9.51 -17.81 27.47
C LYS A 193 8.89 -17.60 28.85
N MET A 194 7.92 -16.70 28.96
CA MET A 194 7.22 -16.42 30.22
C MET A 194 6.41 -17.61 30.74
N GLU A 195 5.96 -18.51 29.86
CA GLU A 195 5.20 -19.72 30.25
C GLU A 195 6.09 -20.88 30.75
N LEU A 196 7.41 -20.83 30.58
CA LEU A 196 8.34 -21.91 30.95
C LEU A 196 9.08 -21.67 32.27
N ASP A 197 8.96 -20.48 32.86
CA ASP A 197 9.62 -20.08 34.12
C ASP A 197 8.67 -20.19 35.35
N TYR A 198 7.89 -21.27 35.46
CA TYR A 198 7.03 -21.56 36.62
C TYR A 198 7.17 -22.99 37.13
#